data_AF-A0A7C4D0T0-F1
#
_entry.id   AF-A0A7C4D0T0-F1
#
_cell.length_a   1.000
_cell.length_b   1.000
_cell.length_c   1.000
_cell.angle_alpha   90.00
_cell.angle_beta   90.00
_cell.angle_gamma   90.00
#
_symmetry.space_group_name_H-M   'P 1'
#
loop_
_entity.id
_entity.type
_entity.pdbx_description
1 polymer ?
#
loop_
_entity_poly.entity_id
_entity_poly.type
_entity_poly.pdbx_seq_one_letter_code
_entity_poly.pdbx_strand_id
1 'polypeptide(L)'
;MFNLYLAYSECRDMIKHVEIDSAIMFGFDSELLKKCVDALNSARAAIAIVPRAIHQVSEDTIDICLKKSRYLLNGCIPSDTISARKLAKLGATVTIVLTPTSLKFIDESQINVMAQTPTPRYLEIHLYQFLTHLVNYQNIDVEKEFYYLGTVIERALKNDVAVIPSASSPNIRKAILVNHIDLVLYSMGFSRRERRLMLEFYPMDLVQRWLKT
;
A
#
# COMPACT_ATOMS: atom_id res chain seq x y z
N MET A 1 14.49 -13.31 -15.23
CA MET A 1 14.56 -13.57 -13.77
C MET A 1 14.85 -12.23 -13.10
N PHE A 2 13.84 -11.61 -12.45
CA PHE A 2 14.04 -10.34 -11.73
C PHE A 2 14.79 -10.61 -10.44
N ASN A 3 16.04 -10.18 -10.37
CA ASN A 3 16.88 -10.35 -9.18
C ASN A 3 16.56 -9.20 -8.20
N LEU A 4 15.58 -9.41 -7.33
CA LEU A 4 15.05 -8.42 -6.37
C LEU A 4 15.92 -8.24 -5.11
N TYR A 5 17.21 -8.62 -5.14
CA TYR A 5 18.10 -8.48 -3.99
C TYR A 5 18.77 -7.11 -3.96
N LEU A 6 18.20 -6.19 -3.18
CA LEU A 6 18.99 -5.15 -2.51
C LEU A 6 19.07 -5.53 -1.04
N ALA A 7 20.12 -6.29 -0.71
CA ALA A 7 20.48 -6.54 0.68
C ALA A 7 21.24 -5.31 1.19
N TYR A 8 20.53 -4.36 1.81
CA TYR A 8 21.21 -3.39 2.66
C TYR A 8 21.56 -4.08 3.97
N SER A 9 22.85 -4.37 4.15
CA SER A 9 23.40 -5.00 5.35
C SER A 9 23.62 -4.02 6.50
N GLU A 10 23.64 -2.72 6.19
CA GLU A 10 23.96 -1.65 7.14
C GLU A 10 23.04 -0.44 6.96
N CYS A 11 22.67 0.20 8.08
CA CYS A 11 21.82 1.40 8.08
C CYS A 11 22.41 2.54 7.23
N ARG A 12 23.74 2.62 7.12
CA ARG A 12 24.44 3.64 6.32
C ARG A 12 24.11 3.55 4.82
N ASP A 13 23.87 2.35 4.30
CA ASP A 13 23.66 2.15 2.87
C ASP A 13 22.21 2.49 2.47
N MET A 14 21.27 2.38 3.43
CA MET A 14 19.91 2.92 3.32
C MET A 14 19.93 4.46 3.31
N ILE A 15 20.70 5.09 4.22
CA ILE A 15 20.83 6.56 4.34
C ILE A 15 21.29 7.20 3.04
N LYS A 16 22.33 6.64 2.40
CA LYS A 16 22.82 7.11 1.09
C LYS A 16 21.75 7.13 0.01
N HIS A 17 20.73 6.28 0.12
CA HIS A 17 19.65 6.22 -0.86
C HIS A 17 18.52 7.21 -0.55
N VAL A 18 18.23 7.45 0.73
CA VAL A 18 17.24 8.46 1.16
C VAL A 18 17.74 9.89 0.91
N GLU A 19 19.05 10.13 0.90
CA GLU A 19 19.64 11.43 0.51
C GLU A 19 19.48 11.75 -0.98
N ILE A 20 19.28 10.75 -1.84
CA ILE A 20 19.22 10.93 -3.31
C ILE A 20 17.80 11.28 -3.78
N ASP A 21 16.76 10.72 -3.15
CA ASP A 21 15.35 10.96 -3.51
C ASP A 21 14.57 11.51 -2.31
N SER A 22 14.22 12.80 -2.41
CA SER A 22 13.40 13.53 -1.43
C SER A 22 12.09 12.80 -1.11
N ALA A 23 11.88 12.51 0.18
CA ALA A 23 10.65 12.02 0.82
C ALA A 23 10.02 10.75 0.23
N ILE A 24 10.66 9.59 0.42
CA ILE A 24 10.04 8.28 0.21
C ILE A 24 9.43 7.78 1.54
N MET A 25 8.11 7.51 1.52
CA MET A 25 7.41 6.82 2.62
C MET A 25 7.89 5.38 2.70
N PHE A 26 8.61 5.03 3.76
CA PHE A 26 8.98 3.66 4.06
C PHE A 26 8.13 3.12 5.21
N GLY A 27 7.44 2.00 4.99
CA GLY A 27 6.88 1.21 6.08
C GLY A 27 7.98 0.37 6.71
N PHE A 28 8.26 0.58 8.00
CA PHE A 28 9.26 -0.19 8.76
C PHE A 28 8.64 -0.89 9.97
N ASP A 29 9.24 -2.01 10.35
CA ASP A 29 9.04 -2.66 11.64
C ASP A 29 9.52 -1.74 12.78
N SER A 30 8.80 -1.74 13.91
CA SER A 30 9.08 -0.94 15.11
C SER A 30 10.49 -1.12 15.71
N GLU A 31 11.12 -2.30 15.60
CA GLU A 31 12.48 -2.53 16.12
C GLU A 31 13.55 -2.00 15.16
N LEU A 32 13.29 -2.12 13.85
CA LEU A 32 14.16 -1.58 12.81
C LEU A 32 14.11 -0.04 12.82
N LEU A 33 12.92 0.49 13.08
CA LEU A 33 12.65 1.92 13.24
C LEU A 33 13.54 2.55 14.30
N LYS A 34 13.61 1.95 15.49
CA LYS A 34 14.44 2.46 16.60
C LYS A 34 15.91 2.54 16.22
N LYS A 35 16.42 1.57 15.47
CA LYS A 35 17.82 1.54 15.01
C LYS A 35 18.10 2.55 13.89
N CYS A 36 17.09 2.85 13.07
CA CYS A 36 17.23 3.78 11.94
C CYS A 36 17.06 5.23 12.35
N VAL A 37 16.16 5.55 13.29
CA VAL A 37 15.88 6.94 13.74
C VAL A 37 17.17 7.68 14.16
N ASP A 38 18.05 7.04 14.93
CA ASP A 38 19.29 7.66 15.40
C ASP A 38 20.27 7.99 14.24
N ALA A 39 20.29 7.16 13.21
CA ALA A 39 21.16 7.34 12.05
C ALA A 39 20.54 8.24 10.97
N LEU A 40 19.21 8.38 10.93
CA LEU A 40 18.50 9.31 10.04
C LEU A 40 18.56 10.75 10.58
N ASN A 41 18.54 10.94 11.90
CA ASN A 41 18.70 12.25 12.55
C ASN A 41 20.04 12.93 12.22
N SER A 42 21.09 12.17 11.90
CA SER A 42 22.40 12.69 11.51
C SER A 42 22.54 13.02 10.02
N ALA A 43 21.63 12.53 9.17
CA ALA A 43 21.71 12.64 7.71
C ALA A 43 21.05 13.89 7.09
N ARG A 44 20.52 14.83 7.89
CA ARG A 44 19.77 16.02 7.41
C ARG A 44 18.60 15.73 6.43
N ALA A 45 18.20 14.47 6.25
CA ALA A 45 17.04 14.09 5.45
C ALA A 45 15.76 14.28 6.28
N ALA A 46 14.79 15.01 5.74
CA ALA A 46 13.47 15.15 6.34
C ALA A 46 12.67 13.84 6.14
N ILE A 47 12.92 12.86 6.99
CA ILE A 47 12.20 11.58 6.98
C ILE A 47 11.08 11.66 8.00
N ALA A 48 9.84 11.57 7.51
CA ALA A 48 8.66 11.49 8.35
C ALA A 48 8.28 10.01 8.56
N ILE A 49 8.28 9.59 9.81
CA ILE A 49 7.81 8.26 10.22
C ILE A 49 6.39 8.41 10.72
N VAL A 50 5.47 7.62 10.14
CA VAL A 50 4.05 7.69 10.51
C VAL A 50 3.59 6.35 11.08
N PRO A 51 3.20 6.29 12.37
CA PRO A 51 2.71 5.06 12.98
C PRO A 51 1.35 4.69 12.38
N ARG A 52 1.21 3.41 12.03
CA ARG A 52 0.07 2.88 11.29
C ARG A 52 -0.27 1.47 11.73
N ALA A 53 -1.55 1.11 11.70
CA ALA A 53 -2.01 -0.26 11.89
C ALA A 53 -2.68 -0.83 10.64
N ILE A 54 -2.48 -2.13 10.43
CA ILE A 54 -3.18 -2.94 9.43
C ILE A 54 -4.01 -3.97 10.18
N HIS A 55 -5.31 -4.00 9.91
CA HIS A 55 -6.26 -4.91 10.55
C HIS A 55 -6.89 -5.82 9.50
N GLN A 56 -6.97 -7.10 9.76
CA GLN A 56 -7.90 -7.97 9.03
C GLN A 56 -9.28 -7.83 9.68
N VAL A 57 -10.30 -7.57 8.86
CA VAL A 57 -11.64 -7.21 9.36
C VAL A 57 -12.74 -7.95 8.63
N SER A 58 -13.76 -8.32 9.40
CA SER A 58 -15.05 -8.88 8.98
C SER A 58 -16.18 -7.91 9.32
N GLU A 59 -17.40 -8.18 8.88
CA GLU A 59 -18.58 -7.33 9.15
C GLU A 59 -18.71 -6.93 10.63
N ASP A 60 -18.53 -7.90 11.52
CA ASP A 60 -18.70 -7.76 12.97
C ASP A 60 -17.53 -7.04 13.66
N THR A 61 -16.34 -7.06 13.05
CA THR A 61 -15.11 -6.60 13.70
C THR A 61 -14.67 -5.21 13.25
N ILE A 62 -15.12 -4.72 12.08
CA ILE A 62 -14.76 -3.40 11.54
C ILE A 62 -14.90 -2.29 12.59
N ASP A 63 -16.07 -2.16 13.21
CA ASP A 63 -16.35 -1.05 14.13
C ASP A 63 -15.52 -1.15 15.41
N ILE A 64 -15.26 -2.38 15.87
CA ILE A 64 -14.45 -2.64 17.06
C ILE A 64 -12.98 -2.29 16.80
N CYS A 65 -12.42 -2.76 15.67
CA CYS A 65 -11.04 -2.49 15.28
C CYS A 65 -10.79 -0.99 15.11
N LEU A 66 -11.70 -0.28 14.45
CA LEU A 66 -11.53 1.15 14.20
C LEU A 66 -11.72 2.02 15.44
N LYS A 67 -12.73 1.73 16.29
CA LYS A 67 -12.95 2.49 17.54
C LYS A 67 -11.84 2.27 18.56
N LYS A 68 -11.24 1.07 18.60
CA LYS A 68 -10.18 0.74 19.56
C LYS A 68 -8.78 1.06 19.04
N SER A 69 -8.63 1.40 17.76
CA SER A 69 -7.32 1.72 17.20
C SER A 69 -6.78 3.00 17.82
N ARG A 70 -5.58 2.91 18.42
CA ARG A 70 -4.81 4.09 18.84
C ARG A 70 -4.02 4.70 17.68
N TYR A 71 -4.01 4.03 16.54
CA TYR A 71 -3.30 4.48 15.36
C TYR A 71 -4.19 5.42 14.58
N LEU A 72 -3.61 6.57 14.26
CA LEU A 72 -4.26 7.55 13.44
C LEU A 72 -4.39 7.00 11.99
N LEU A 73 -3.39 6.30 11.43
CA LEU A 73 -3.49 5.66 10.11
C LEU A 73 -3.94 4.20 10.26
N ASN A 74 -5.00 3.83 9.54
CA ASN A 74 -5.55 2.47 9.55
C ASN A 74 -5.71 1.93 8.12
N GLY A 75 -5.14 0.75 7.87
CA GLY A 75 -5.47 -0.08 6.72
C GLY A 75 -6.34 -1.27 7.14
N CYS A 76 -7.30 -1.63 6.31
CA CYS A 76 -8.23 -2.73 6.58
C CYS A 76 -8.19 -3.74 5.43
N ILE A 77 -7.82 -4.98 5.73
CA ILE A 77 -7.91 -6.12 4.82
C ILE A 77 -9.28 -6.78 5.02
N PRO A 78 -10.22 -6.69 4.06
CA PRO A 78 -11.52 -7.33 4.21
C PRO A 78 -11.41 -8.86 4.13
N SER A 79 -12.17 -9.57 4.97
CA SER A 79 -12.27 -11.04 4.95
C SER A 79 -13.34 -11.58 4.01
N ASP A 80 -14.24 -10.70 3.54
CA ASP A 80 -15.41 -11.05 2.74
C ASP A 80 -15.96 -9.83 1.98
N THR A 81 -16.90 -10.06 1.05
CA THR A 81 -17.51 -9.00 0.24
C THR A 81 -18.35 -8.02 1.06
N ILE A 82 -18.90 -8.46 2.21
CA ILE A 82 -19.76 -7.62 3.06
C ILE A 82 -18.92 -6.58 3.80
N SER A 83 -17.83 -7.02 4.43
CA SER A 83 -16.82 -6.18 5.06
C SER A 83 -16.17 -5.23 4.06
N ALA A 84 -15.83 -5.71 2.86
CA ALA A 84 -15.36 -4.87 1.76
C ALA A 84 -16.34 -3.73 1.42
N ARG A 85 -17.64 -4.06 1.27
CA ARG A 85 -18.68 -3.07 1.00
C ARG A 85 -18.90 -2.10 2.16
N LYS A 86 -18.80 -2.56 3.40
CA LYS A 86 -18.91 -1.71 4.60
C LYS A 86 -17.75 -0.72 4.67
N LEU A 87 -16.52 -1.18 4.41
CA LEU A 87 -15.34 -0.31 4.32
C LEU A 87 -15.46 0.73 3.20
N ALA A 88 -15.98 0.35 2.03
CA ALA A 88 -16.18 1.28 0.92
C ALA A 88 -17.08 2.49 1.30
N LYS A 89 -18.09 2.25 2.14
CA LYS A 89 -19.06 3.27 2.61
C LYS A 89 -18.58 4.08 3.82
N LEU A 90 -17.59 3.59 4.56
CA LEU A 90 -17.24 4.10 5.88
C LEU A 90 -16.67 5.51 5.79
N GLY A 91 -17.35 6.52 6.34
CA GLY A 91 -16.96 7.95 6.34
C GLY A 91 -15.63 8.35 7.02
N ALA A 92 -14.74 7.41 7.31
CA ALA A 92 -13.43 7.65 7.94
C ALA A 92 -12.28 7.57 6.91
N THR A 93 -11.18 8.27 7.19
CA THR A 93 -9.94 8.17 6.40
C THR A 93 -9.24 6.84 6.69
N VAL A 94 -9.56 5.81 5.89
CA VAL A 94 -8.94 4.47 5.97
C VAL A 94 -8.51 4.02 4.58
N THR A 95 -7.53 3.10 4.52
CA THR A 95 -7.22 2.38 3.27
C THR A 95 -7.84 1.00 3.28
N ILE A 96 -8.41 0.58 2.15
CA ILE A 96 -8.80 -0.81 1.92
C ILE A 96 -7.60 -1.52 1.32
N VAL A 97 -7.10 -2.52 2.02
CA VAL A 97 -5.85 -3.20 1.67
C VAL A 97 -6.13 -4.43 0.82
N LEU A 98 -5.56 -4.42 -0.38
CA LEU A 98 -5.59 -5.49 -1.35
C LEU A 98 -4.37 -6.39 -1.17
N THR A 99 -4.65 -7.66 -0.90
CA THR A 99 -3.72 -8.79 -0.92
C THR A 99 -4.25 -9.81 -1.93
N PRO A 100 -3.45 -10.82 -2.32
CA PRO A 100 -3.95 -11.93 -3.13
C PRO A 100 -5.25 -12.56 -2.57
N THR A 101 -5.35 -12.65 -1.25
CA THR A 101 -6.50 -13.26 -0.57
C THR A 101 -7.73 -12.34 -0.49
N SER A 102 -7.55 -11.02 -0.38
CA SER A 102 -8.65 -10.06 -0.28
C SER A 102 -9.10 -9.49 -1.62
N LEU A 103 -8.28 -9.60 -2.67
CA LEU A 103 -8.55 -9.02 -3.99
C LEU A 103 -9.92 -9.44 -4.54
N LYS A 104 -10.30 -10.72 -4.36
CA LYS A 104 -11.59 -11.27 -4.81
C LYS A 104 -12.84 -10.64 -4.19
N PHE A 105 -12.69 -9.84 -3.13
CA PHE A 105 -13.81 -9.18 -2.44
C PHE A 105 -14.06 -7.76 -2.94
N ILE A 106 -13.21 -7.24 -3.84
CA ILE A 106 -13.27 -5.88 -4.35
C ILE A 106 -13.49 -5.94 -5.86
N ASP A 107 -14.73 -5.70 -6.27
CA ASP A 107 -15.13 -5.59 -7.66
C ASP A 107 -15.62 -4.17 -8.00
N GLU A 108 -16.21 -4.02 -9.18
CA GLU A 108 -16.74 -2.75 -9.67
C GLU A 108 -17.79 -2.14 -8.75
N SER A 109 -18.59 -2.97 -8.07
CA SER A 109 -19.61 -2.50 -7.15
C SER A 109 -19.01 -1.81 -5.92
N GLN A 110 -17.92 -2.34 -5.34
CA GLN A 110 -17.23 -1.69 -4.23
C GLN A 110 -16.54 -0.41 -4.69
N ILE A 111 -15.90 -0.41 -5.87
CA ILE A 111 -15.26 0.78 -6.43
C ILE A 111 -16.28 1.90 -6.68
N ASN A 112 -17.44 1.58 -7.26
CA ASN A 112 -18.50 2.56 -7.49
C ASN A 112 -19.02 3.15 -6.18
N VAL A 113 -19.15 2.33 -5.13
CA VAL A 113 -19.52 2.80 -3.80
C VAL A 113 -18.44 3.73 -3.22
N MET A 114 -17.16 3.40 -3.39
CA MET A 114 -16.05 4.25 -2.95
C MET A 114 -16.08 5.61 -3.64
N ALA A 115 -16.29 5.64 -4.95
CA ALA A 115 -16.35 6.85 -5.76
C ALA A 115 -17.52 7.78 -5.38
N GLN A 116 -18.65 7.20 -4.95
CA GLN A 116 -19.83 7.94 -4.52
C GLN A 116 -19.73 8.46 -3.08
N THR A 117 -18.71 8.05 -2.32
CA THR A 117 -18.63 8.41 -0.91
C THR A 117 -17.97 9.80 -0.75
N PRO A 118 -18.53 10.71 0.07
CA PRO A 118 -18.07 12.11 0.12
C PRO A 118 -16.62 12.32 0.54
N THR A 119 -16.10 11.42 1.36
CA THR A 119 -14.71 11.43 1.81
C THR A 119 -13.88 10.51 0.90
N PRO A 120 -12.73 10.96 0.40
CA PRO A 120 -11.89 10.14 -0.48
C PRO A 120 -11.50 8.80 0.12
N ARG A 121 -11.38 7.83 -0.77
CA ARG A 121 -11.09 6.43 -0.45
C ARG A 121 -9.82 6.00 -1.14
N TYR A 122 -9.07 5.16 -0.44
CA TYR A 122 -7.79 4.66 -0.91
C TYR A 122 -7.83 3.14 -0.96
N LEU A 123 -7.50 2.60 -2.12
CA LEU A 123 -7.08 1.21 -2.25
C LEU A 123 -5.57 1.17 -2.03
N GLU A 124 -5.09 0.31 -1.14
CA GLU A 124 -3.67 0.06 -0.99
C GLU A 124 -3.33 -1.35 -1.46
N ILE A 125 -2.29 -1.50 -2.27
CA ILE A 125 -1.87 -2.80 -2.78
C ILE A 125 -0.64 -3.25 -2.02
N HIS A 126 -0.72 -4.37 -1.32
CA HIS A 126 0.44 -4.98 -0.65
C HIS A 126 1.25 -5.82 -1.64
N LEU A 127 2.13 -5.17 -2.40
CA LEU A 127 2.77 -5.77 -3.58
C LEU A 127 3.65 -6.97 -3.25
N TYR A 128 4.31 -6.98 -2.10
CA TYR A 128 5.16 -8.11 -1.68
C TYR A 128 4.41 -9.44 -1.67
N GLN A 129 3.13 -9.46 -1.30
CA GLN A 129 2.34 -10.70 -1.25
C GLN A 129 2.06 -11.24 -2.66
N PHE A 130 1.72 -10.36 -3.60
CA PHE A 130 1.54 -10.72 -5.02
C PHE A 130 2.83 -11.23 -5.66
N LEU A 131 3.97 -10.56 -5.41
CA LEU A 131 5.26 -11.01 -5.93
C LEU A 131 5.69 -12.35 -5.33
N THR A 132 5.39 -12.58 -4.05
CA THR A 132 5.67 -13.87 -3.39
C THR A 132 4.83 -14.98 -4.01
N HIS A 133 3.56 -14.72 -4.33
CA HIS A 133 2.72 -15.67 -5.06
C HIS A 133 3.30 -15.98 -6.44
N LEU A 134 3.80 -14.97 -7.16
CA LEU A 134 4.42 -15.16 -8.48
C LEU A 134 5.68 -16.02 -8.45
N VAL A 135 6.51 -15.88 -7.42
CA VAL A 135 7.72 -16.70 -7.27
C VAL A 135 7.39 -18.14 -6.85
N ASN A 136 6.42 -18.31 -5.96
CA ASN A 136 6.09 -19.61 -5.37
C ASN A 136 5.17 -20.46 -6.24
N TYR A 137 4.35 -19.84 -7.09
CA TYR A 137 3.38 -20.52 -7.93
C TYR A 137 3.63 -20.20 -9.41
N GLN A 138 4.27 -21.12 -10.14
CA GLN A 138 4.52 -20.98 -11.58
C GLN A 138 3.32 -21.44 -12.45
N ASN A 139 2.09 -21.08 -12.06
CA ASN A 139 0.85 -21.55 -12.71
C ASN A 139 0.02 -20.39 -13.28
N ILE A 140 -0.90 -20.74 -14.21
CA ILE A 140 -1.90 -19.87 -14.87
C ILE A 140 -2.67 -18.97 -13.89
N ASP A 141 -2.81 -19.39 -12.64
CA ASP A 141 -3.56 -18.65 -11.62
C ASP A 141 -2.90 -17.32 -11.23
N VAL A 142 -1.57 -17.20 -11.35
CA VAL A 142 -0.86 -15.94 -11.06
C VAL A 142 -1.11 -14.89 -12.14
N GLU A 143 -1.13 -15.28 -13.41
CA GLU A 143 -1.45 -14.34 -14.50
C GLU A 143 -2.87 -13.79 -14.36
N LYS A 144 -3.83 -14.65 -13.98
CA LYS A 144 -5.20 -14.22 -13.68
C LYS A 144 -5.27 -13.27 -12.49
N GLU A 145 -4.49 -13.53 -11.45
CA GLU A 145 -4.41 -12.66 -10.26
C GLU A 145 -3.90 -11.26 -10.62
N PHE A 146 -2.81 -11.16 -11.39
CA PHE A 146 -2.28 -9.87 -11.84
C PHE A 146 -3.19 -9.17 -12.86
N TYR A 147 -3.85 -9.92 -13.75
CA TYR A 147 -4.86 -9.37 -14.66
C TYR A 147 -6.04 -8.78 -13.88
N TYR A 148 -6.53 -9.50 -12.87
CA TYR A 148 -7.64 -9.03 -12.05
C TYR A 148 -7.22 -7.84 -11.18
N LEU A 149 -6.02 -7.86 -10.60
CA LEU A 149 -5.44 -6.72 -9.89
C LEU A 149 -5.37 -5.49 -10.81
N GLY A 150 -4.85 -5.66 -12.03
CA GLY A 150 -4.78 -4.58 -13.03
C GLY A 150 -6.16 -4.00 -13.36
N THR A 151 -7.15 -4.86 -13.54
CA THR A 151 -8.55 -4.46 -13.79
C THR A 151 -9.13 -3.66 -12.62
N VAL A 152 -8.88 -4.08 -11.38
CA VAL A 152 -9.33 -3.36 -10.17
C VAL A 152 -8.69 -1.98 -10.09
N ILE A 153 -7.38 -1.88 -10.33
CA ILE A 153 -6.65 -0.60 -10.34
C ILE A 153 -7.18 0.32 -11.44
N GLU A 154 -7.33 -0.18 -12.66
CA GLU A 154 -7.81 0.60 -13.79
C GLU A 154 -9.21 1.17 -13.51
N ARG A 155 -10.12 0.35 -12.98
CA ARG A 155 -11.46 0.79 -12.60
C ARG A 155 -11.44 1.82 -11.48
N ALA A 156 -10.58 1.64 -10.48
CA ALA A 156 -10.43 2.58 -9.39
C ALA A 156 -9.98 3.95 -9.91
N LEU A 157 -8.92 3.98 -10.73
CA LEU A 157 -8.39 5.21 -11.31
C LEU A 157 -9.42 5.92 -12.21
N LYS A 158 -10.20 5.17 -13.01
CA LYS A 158 -11.28 5.74 -13.85
C LYS A 158 -12.43 6.36 -13.06
N ASN A 159 -12.64 5.91 -11.82
CA ASN A 159 -13.68 6.41 -10.93
C ASN A 159 -13.12 7.36 -9.85
N ASP A 160 -11.94 7.94 -10.06
CA ASP A 160 -11.26 8.83 -9.12
C ASP A 160 -11.06 8.24 -7.70
N VAL A 161 -10.97 6.92 -7.60
CA VAL A 161 -10.58 6.22 -6.38
C VAL A 161 -9.06 6.12 -6.34
N ALA A 162 -8.46 6.68 -5.29
CA ALA A 162 -7.02 6.72 -5.15
C ALA A 162 -6.44 5.31 -4.93
N VAL A 163 -5.35 4.99 -5.62
CA VAL A 163 -4.66 3.70 -5.51
C VAL A 163 -3.23 3.93 -5.06
N ILE A 164 -2.80 3.23 -4.00
CA ILE A 164 -1.48 3.36 -3.40
C ILE A 164 -0.81 1.97 -3.39
N PRO A 165 0.16 1.72 -4.27
CA PRO A 165 0.98 0.53 -4.16
C PRO A 165 1.96 0.68 -2.99
N SER A 166 2.02 -0.34 -2.16
CA SER A 166 2.88 -0.41 -0.99
C SER A 166 3.80 -1.61 -1.12
N ALA A 167 5.06 -1.44 -0.72
CA ALA A 167 6.01 -2.53 -0.68
C ALA A 167 5.49 -3.65 0.24
N SER A 168 4.99 -3.29 1.43
CA SER A 168 4.53 -4.20 2.48
C SER A 168 5.48 -5.38 2.72
N SER A 169 6.78 -5.11 2.59
CA SER A 169 7.85 -6.08 2.80
C SER A 169 7.95 -6.44 4.29
N PRO A 170 8.01 -7.73 4.64
CA PRO A 170 8.03 -8.16 6.05
C PRO A 170 9.37 -7.88 6.73
N ASN A 171 10.44 -7.65 5.96
CA ASN A 171 11.75 -7.25 6.48
C ASN A 171 12.62 -6.65 5.38
N ILE A 172 13.75 -6.07 5.78
CA ILE A 172 14.68 -5.35 4.90
C ILE A 172 15.29 -6.22 3.80
N ARG A 173 15.51 -7.51 4.04
CA ARG A 173 16.08 -8.42 3.02
C ARG A 173 15.10 -8.70 1.87
N LYS A 174 13.84 -8.38 2.09
CA LYS A 174 12.75 -8.53 1.12
C LYS A 174 12.17 -7.18 0.69
N ALA A 175 12.94 -6.11 0.86
CA ALA A 175 12.54 -4.76 0.53
C ALA A 175 12.19 -4.63 -0.96
N ILE A 176 11.04 -4.05 -1.24
CA ILE A 176 10.64 -3.66 -2.58
C ILE A 176 10.80 -2.14 -2.66
N LEU A 177 11.65 -1.69 -3.58
CA LEU A 177 11.87 -0.26 -3.82
C LEU A 177 10.82 0.31 -4.76
N VAL A 178 10.67 1.63 -4.72
CA VAL A 178 9.75 2.38 -5.60
C VAL A 178 9.99 2.04 -7.08
N ASN A 179 11.24 1.94 -7.52
CA ASN A 179 11.58 1.57 -8.91
C ASN A 179 11.12 0.14 -9.26
N HIS A 180 11.11 -0.80 -8.31
CA HIS A 180 10.56 -2.14 -8.54
C HIS A 180 9.04 -2.09 -8.69
N ILE A 181 8.37 -1.28 -7.87
CA ILE A 181 6.92 -1.06 -7.97
C ILE A 181 6.59 -0.40 -9.32
N ASP A 182 7.31 0.65 -9.73
CA ASP A 182 7.11 1.33 -11.01
C ASP A 182 7.24 0.36 -12.19
N LEU A 183 8.23 -0.53 -12.15
CA LEU A 183 8.43 -1.55 -13.18
C LEU A 183 7.27 -2.56 -13.25
N VAL A 184 6.75 -2.99 -12.10
CA VAL A 184 5.59 -3.89 -12.05
C VAL A 184 4.37 -3.20 -12.64
N LEU A 185 4.10 -1.96 -12.23
CA LEU A 185 2.98 -1.17 -12.77
C LEU A 185 3.14 -0.91 -14.28
N TYR A 186 4.35 -0.62 -14.74
CA TYR A 186 4.64 -0.47 -16.17
C TYR A 186 4.34 -1.76 -16.93
N SER A 187 4.76 -2.91 -16.37
CA SER A 187 4.50 -4.24 -16.95
C SER A 187 3.01 -4.60 -16.96
N MET A 188 2.23 -4.06 -16.02
CA MET A 188 0.77 -4.18 -15.99
C MET A 188 0.06 -3.24 -16.99
N GLY A 189 0.80 -2.41 -17.72
CA GLY A 189 0.27 -1.53 -18.76
C GLY A 189 -0.10 -0.12 -18.31
N PHE A 190 0.17 0.27 -17.06
CA PHE A 190 -0.14 1.62 -16.59
C PHE A 190 0.79 2.66 -17.23
N SER A 191 0.22 3.78 -17.66
CA SER A 191 0.94 4.91 -18.24
C SER A 191 1.85 5.61 -17.23
N ARG A 192 2.84 6.36 -17.71
CA ARG A 192 3.73 7.16 -16.83
C ARG A 192 2.93 8.09 -15.91
N ARG A 193 1.83 8.65 -16.39
CA ARG A 193 0.96 9.54 -15.60
C ARG A 193 0.28 8.78 -14.45
N GLU A 194 -0.33 7.64 -14.73
CA GLU A 194 -1.01 6.83 -13.72
C GLU A 194 -0.04 6.32 -12.65
N ARG A 195 1.15 5.89 -13.06
CA ARG A 195 2.18 5.45 -12.10
C ARG A 195 2.64 6.58 -11.19
N ARG A 196 2.83 7.80 -11.71
CA ARG A 196 3.13 8.98 -10.88
C ARG A 196 2.00 9.34 -9.92
N LEU A 197 0.74 9.22 -10.35
CA LEU A 197 -0.39 9.41 -9.45
C LEU A 197 -0.35 8.42 -8.28
N MET A 198 -0.12 7.15 -8.58
CA MET A 198 -0.06 6.07 -7.60
C MET A 198 1.14 6.16 -6.65
N LEU A 199 2.32 6.51 -7.16
CA LEU A 199 3.58 6.49 -6.40
C LEU A 199 3.88 7.80 -5.67
N GLU A 200 3.45 8.94 -6.20
CA GLU A 200 3.78 10.27 -5.67
C GLU A 200 2.54 10.97 -5.10
N PHE A 201 1.49 11.12 -5.92
CA PHE A 201 0.37 12.02 -5.59
C PHE A 201 -0.56 11.46 -4.52
N TYR A 202 -1.10 10.25 -4.71
CA TYR A 202 -2.07 9.67 -3.78
C TYR A 202 -1.48 9.37 -2.39
N PRO A 203 -0.23 8.88 -2.25
CA PRO A 203 0.39 8.76 -0.94
C PRO A 203 0.49 10.11 -0.21
N MET A 204 0.86 11.17 -0.92
CA MET A 204 0.93 12.52 -0.34
C MET A 204 -0.44 13.07 0.04
N ASP A 205 -1.47 12.89 -0.81
CA ASP A 205 -2.84 13.29 -0.49
C ASP A 205 -3.38 12.55 0.73
N LEU A 206 -3.11 11.23 0.85
CA LEU A 206 -3.46 10.44 2.05
C LEU A 206 -2.82 11.03 3.30
N VAL A 207 -1.52 11.29 3.30
CA VAL A 207 -0.80 11.87 4.44
C VAL A 207 -1.34 13.27 4.76
N GLN A 208 -1.60 14.11 3.77
CA GLN A 208 -2.12 15.46 4.00
C GLN A 208 -3.52 15.48 4.61
N ARG A 209 -4.44 14.62 4.14
CA ARG A 209 -5.78 14.50 4.72
C ARG A 209 -5.70 14.00 6.15
N TRP A 210 -4.81 13.06 6.37
CA TRP A 210 -4.61 12.47 7.66
C TRP A 210 -4.10 13.47 8.70
N LEU A 211 -3.13 14.31 8.35
CA LEU A 211 -2.63 15.38 9.23
C LEU A 211 -3.69 16.44 9.56
N LYS A 212 -4.83 16.46 8.86
CA LYS A 212 -5.97 17.36 9.12
C LYS A 212 -7.10 16.70 9.91
N THR A 213 -7.00 15.40 10.20
CA THR A 213 -8.02 14.63 10.93
C THR A 213 -7.72 14.61 12.42
#